data_AF-A0A1S3D170-F1
#
_entry.id   AF-A0A1S3D170-F1
#
_cell.length_a   1.000
_cell.length_b   1.000
_cell.length_c   1.000
_cell.angle_alpha   90.00
_cell.angle_beta   90.00
_cell.angle_gamma   90.00
#
_symmetry.space_group_name_H-M   'P 1'
#
loop_
_entity.id
_entity.type
_entity.pdbx_description
1 polymer ?
#
loop_
_entity_poly.entity_id
_entity_poly.type
_entity_poly.pdbx_seq_one_letter_code
_entity_poly.pdbx_strand_id
1 'polypeptide(L)'
;MGNCVSSDPKYIGEPPFSSGKEGIGPRRNRRDLSLCTVVLMVLMLLTIIVLSVTLIWRSGSANIAEFQIPDVCLLPPEPGLCRGYFQKFYFNPSTGQCVQFIYGGCNGNGNRFDSEEDCIRTCKDPTYIGQHPEINQ
;
A
#
# COMPACT_ATOMS: atom_id res chain seq x y z
N MET A 1 10.21 -59.63 -79.13
CA MET A 1 9.37 -60.76 -78.69
C MET A 1 10.26 -61.94 -78.33
N GLY A 2 10.07 -62.50 -77.12
CA GLY A 2 10.35 -63.90 -76.71
C GLY A 2 11.81 -64.40 -76.76
N ASN A 3 12.28 -65.35 -75.96
CA ASN A 3 11.94 -65.95 -74.65
C ASN A 3 13.08 -66.97 -74.35
N CYS A 4 13.02 -67.59 -73.17
CA CYS A 4 13.74 -68.79 -72.66
C CYS A 4 14.95 -68.52 -71.75
N VAL A 5 15.25 -69.24 -70.65
CA VAL A 5 14.60 -70.37 -69.93
C VAL A 5 15.26 -70.50 -68.53
N SER A 6 14.54 -71.13 -67.60
CA SER A 6 14.86 -71.51 -66.21
C SER A 6 16.07 -72.42 -65.97
N SER A 7 16.60 -72.38 -64.74
CA SER A 7 16.89 -73.59 -63.93
C SER A 7 17.32 -73.21 -62.50
N ASP A 8 16.64 -73.82 -61.52
CA ASP A 8 16.69 -73.66 -60.05
C ASP A 8 18.06 -74.08 -59.42
N PRO A 9 18.16 -74.43 -58.12
CA PRO A 9 17.73 -73.82 -56.86
C PRO A 9 18.95 -73.63 -55.92
N LYS A 10 18.80 -72.95 -54.77
CA LYS A 10 19.73 -73.12 -53.64
C LYS A 10 18.99 -73.23 -52.31
N TYR A 11 18.61 -74.46 -51.97
CA TYR A 11 18.46 -74.91 -50.58
C TYR A 11 19.86 -75.02 -49.95
N ILE A 12 20.04 -74.62 -48.68
CA ILE A 12 20.43 -75.39 -47.44
C ILE A 12 20.47 -74.33 -46.30
N GLY A 13 19.58 -74.29 -45.29
CA GLY A 13 19.49 -75.16 -44.09
C GLY A 13 20.37 -74.65 -42.93
N GLU A 14 19.92 -73.69 -42.09
CA GLU A 14 19.45 -73.79 -40.65
C GLU A 14 20.57 -73.80 -39.57
N PRO A 15 20.32 -73.64 -38.23
CA PRO A 15 19.64 -72.62 -37.38
C PRO A 15 20.61 -72.18 -36.19
N PRO A 16 20.26 -71.81 -34.92
CA PRO A 16 19.03 -71.32 -34.25
C PRO A 16 19.21 -70.08 -33.31
N PHE A 17 18.07 -69.51 -32.90
CA PHE A 17 17.71 -68.83 -31.63
C PHE A 17 18.62 -67.77 -30.93
N SER A 18 18.07 -66.54 -30.86
CA SER A 18 17.80 -65.72 -29.65
C SER A 18 18.58 -64.44 -29.35
N SER A 19 17.76 -63.45 -28.96
CA SER A 19 17.98 -62.36 -28.00
C SER A 19 18.56 -61.00 -28.46
N GLY A 20 17.64 -60.02 -28.54
CA GLY A 20 17.84 -58.61 -28.15
C GLY A 20 18.72 -57.75 -29.08
N LYS A 21 18.57 -56.44 -29.21
CA LYS A 21 17.88 -55.44 -28.37
C LYS A 21 17.51 -54.22 -29.23
N GLU A 22 16.63 -53.42 -28.65
CA GLU A 22 16.09 -52.14 -29.10
C GLU A 22 17.15 -51.11 -29.51
N GLY A 23 16.79 -50.23 -30.45
CA GLY A 23 17.47 -48.96 -30.74
C GLY A 23 17.49 -48.66 -32.25
N ILE A 24 17.14 -47.48 -32.76
CA ILE A 24 17.16 -46.13 -32.22
C ILE A 24 16.03 -45.35 -32.90
N GLY A 25 15.04 -44.90 -32.15
CA GLY A 25 14.04 -43.94 -32.63
C GLY A 25 14.64 -42.53 -32.76
N PRO A 26 14.05 -41.65 -33.58
CA PRO A 26 14.58 -40.30 -33.80
C PRO A 26 14.44 -39.45 -32.53
N ARG A 27 15.52 -38.77 -32.14
CA ARG A 27 15.47 -37.75 -31.08
C ARG A 27 14.62 -36.55 -31.55
N ARG A 28 13.37 -36.45 -31.09
CA ARG A 28 12.65 -35.16 -31.09
C ARG A 28 13.01 -34.40 -29.83
N ASN A 29 13.94 -33.45 -29.94
CA ASN A 29 14.10 -32.41 -28.93
C ASN A 29 13.08 -31.30 -29.20
N ARG A 30 11.81 -31.57 -28.90
CA ARG A 30 10.77 -30.54 -28.90
C ARG A 30 10.59 -30.13 -27.44
N ARG A 31 11.05 -28.94 -27.09
CA ARG A 31 10.57 -28.27 -25.88
C ARG A 31 9.11 -27.96 -26.15
N ASP A 32 8.25 -28.96 -26.05
CA ASP A 32 6.81 -28.74 -25.98
C ASP A 32 6.60 -28.08 -24.62
N LEU A 33 6.76 -26.77 -24.61
CA LEU A 33 6.40 -25.88 -23.52
C LEU A 33 4.90 -26.08 -23.36
N SER A 34 4.55 -27.09 -22.54
CA SER A 34 3.20 -27.57 -22.37
C SER A 34 2.30 -26.37 -22.19
N LEU A 35 1.17 -26.34 -22.90
CA LEU A 35 0.19 -25.26 -22.77
C LEU A 35 -0.14 -25.01 -21.29
N CYS A 36 -0.12 -26.08 -20.48
CA CYS A 36 -0.23 -26.02 -19.03
C CYS A 36 0.91 -25.20 -18.37
N THR A 37 2.17 -25.38 -18.76
CA THR A 37 3.30 -24.58 -18.25
C THR A 37 3.21 -23.10 -18.64
N VAL A 38 2.77 -22.78 -19.87
CA VAL A 38 2.57 -21.38 -20.30
C VAL A 38 1.42 -20.73 -19.54
N VAL A 39 0.29 -21.44 -19.43
CA VAL A 39 -0.89 -20.96 -18.69
C VAL A 39 -0.56 -20.77 -17.20
N LEU A 40 0.16 -21.70 -16.58
CA LEU A 40 0.59 -21.57 -15.19
C LEU A 40 1.57 -20.39 -15.00
N MET A 41 2.49 -20.16 -15.93
CA MET A 41 3.38 -18.99 -15.87
C MET A 41 2.62 -17.68 -16.00
N VAL A 42 1.64 -17.58 -16.91
CA VAL A 42 0.81 -16.38 -17.08
C VAL A 42 -0.05 -16.14 -15.83
N LEU A 43 -0.67 -17.16 -15.27
CA LEU A 43 -1.46 -17.05 -14.04
C LEU A 43 -0.60 -16.60 -12.85
N MET A 44 0.60 -17.17 -12.69
CA MET A 44 1.53 -16.74 -11.64
C MET A 44 1.94 -15.28 -11.81
N LEU A 45 2.30 -14.85 -13.04
CA LEU A 45 2.65 -13.46 -13.31
C LEU A 45 1.48 -12.50 -13.05
N LEU A 46 0.26 -12.86 -13.45
CA LEU A 46 -0.94 -12.07 -13.18
C LEU A 46 -1.22 -11.98 -11.68
N THR A 47 -1.07 -13.07 -10.92
CA THR A 47 -1.22 -13.02 -9.45
C THR A 47 -0.15 -12.18 -8.78
N ILE A 48 1.11 -12.23 -9.25
CA ILE A 48 2.20 -11.41 -8.72
C ILE A 48 1.94 -9.92 -9.01
N ILE A 49 1.46 -9.58 -10.21
CA ILE A 49 1.10 -8.20 -10.59
C ILE A 49 -0.09 -7.71 -9.76
N VAL A 50 -1.14 -8.53 -9.57
CA VAL A 50 -2.29 -8.15 -8.75
C VAL A 50 -1.90 -8.00 -7.28
N LEU A 51 -1.04 -8.87 -6.73
CA LEU A 51 -0.53 -8.77 -5.36
C LEU A 51 0.37 -7.54 -5.17
N SER A 52 1.27 -7.25 -6.11
CA SER A 52 2.13 -6.07 -6.00
C SER A 52 1.31 -4.78 -6.09
N VAL A 53 0.35 -4.72 -7.01
CA VAL A 53 -0.58 -3.60 -7.15
C VAL A 53 -1.42 -3.45 -5.88
N THR A 54 -2.04 -4.51 -5.37
CA THR A 54 -2.84 -4.45 -4.12
C THR A 54 -2.04 -4.14 -2.87
N LEU A 55 -0.77 -4.56 -2.78
CA LEU A 55 0.14 -4.17 -1.69
C LEU A 55 0.51 -2.68 -1.77
N ILE A 56 0.72 -2.14 -2.98
CA ILE A 56 0.93 -0.71 -3.21
C ILE A 56 -0.33 0.10 -2.84
N TRP A 57 -1.53 -0.38 -3.19
CA TRP A 57 -2.80 0.24 -2.77
C TRP A 57 -3.07 0.11 -1.27
N ARG A 58 -2.61 -0.97 -0.61
CA ARG A 58 -2.76 -1.16 0.85
C ARG A 58 -1.88 -0.23 1.68
N SER A 59 -0.77 0.23 1.10
CA SER A 59 0.02 1.36 1.63
C SER A 59 -0.52 2.75 1.20
N GLY A 60 -1.60 2.80 0.42
CA GLY A 60 -2.19 3.99 -0.17
C GLY A 60 -3.12 4.78 0.75
N SER A 61 -3.02 4.64 2.06
CA SER A 61 -3.39 5.71 2.98
C SER A 61 -2.09 6.31 3.46
N ALA A 62 -1.56 7.25 2.68
CA ALA A 62 -0.68 8.24 3.26
C ALA A 62 -1.41 8.75 4.51
N ASN A 63 -0.80 8.59 5.68
CA ASN A 63 -1.18 9.39 6.83
C ASN A 63 -0.83 10.82 6.44
N ILE A 64 -1.73 11.47 5.70
CA ILE A 64 -1.80 12.91 5.65
C ILE A 64 -1.99 13.23 7.13
N ALA A 65 -0.95 13.77 7.77
CA ALA A 65 -1.10 14.33 9.10
C ALA A 65 -2.17 15.41 8.94
N GLU A 66 -3.40 15.01 9.19
CA GLU A 66 -4.55 15.86 9.07
C GLU A 66 -4.33 16.92 10.13
N PHE A 67 -4.26 18.18 9.72
CA PHE A 67 -4.10 19.28 10.65
C PHE A 67 -5.36 19.33 11.51
N GLN A 68 -5.32 18.66 12.65
CA GLN A 68 -6.41 18.63 13.61
C GLN A 68 -6.26 19.85 14.52
N ILE A 69 -7.17 20.81 14.37
CA ILE A 69 -7.25 21.97 15.26
C ILE A 69 -7.63 21.44 16.65
N PRO A 70 -6.88 21.77 17.72
CA PRO A 70 -7.22 21.32 19.07
C PRO A 70 -8.64 21.71 19.47
N ASP A 71 -9.37 20.84 20.16
CA ASP A 71 -10.75 21.10 20.58
C ASP A 71 -10.90 22.40 21.39
N VAL A 72 -9.87 22.74 22.18
CA VAL A 72 -9.83 23.99 22.94
C VAL A 72 -9.95 25.23 22.05
N CYS A 73 -9.39 25.17 20.84
CA CYS A 73 -9.43 26.26 19.86
C CYS A 73 -10.81 26.39 19.18
N LEU A 74 -11.67 25.38 19.32
CA LEU A 74 -13.03 25.39 18.77
C LEU A 74 -14.07 25.98 19.74
N LEU A 75 -13.70 26.22 20.99
CA LEU A 75 -14.59 26.78 22.00
C LEU A 75 -14.85 28.28 21.76
N PRO A 76 -16.03 28.81 22.12
CA PRO A 76 -16.28 30.25 22.03
C PRO A 76 -15.48 31.04 23.08
N PRO A 77 -15.19 32.33 22.87
CA PRO A 77 -14.59 33.18 23.90
C PRO A 77 -15.55 33.33 25.09
N GLU A 78 -15.06 33.15 26.30
CA GLU A 78 -15.86 33.23 27.52
C GLU A 78 -15.27 34.23 28.52
N PRO A 79 -15.89 35.40 28.70
CA PRO A 79 -15.44 36.41 29.66
C PRO A 79 -15.50 35.93 31.12
N GLY A 80 -16.33 34.93 31.43
CA GLY A 80 -16.56 34.47 32.79
C GLY A 80 -17.47 35.40 33.61
N LEU A 81 -17.62 35.08 34.90
CA LEU A 81 -18.59 35.75 35.79
C LEU A 81 -18.00 36.97 36.53
N CYS A 82 -16.68 37.06 36.61
CA CYS A 82 -15.99 38.16 37.28
C CYS A 82 -15.97 39.43 36.40
N ARG A 83 -15.75 40.58 37.02
CA ARG A 83 -15.77 41.91 36.38
C ARG A 83 -14.39 42.56 36.25
N GLY A 84 -13.34 41.75 36.21
CA GLY A 84 -11.99 42.20 35.90
C GLY A 84 -11.85 42.64 34.45
N TYR A 85 -10.75 43.33 34.15
CA TYR A 85 -10.41 43.78 32.80
C TYR A 85 -9.05 43.19 32.44
N PHE A 86 -9.05 41.97 31.91
CA PHE A 86 -7.85 41.29 31.45
C PHE A 86 -7.92 41.11 29.94
N GLN A 87 -7.09 41.85 29.20
CA GLN A 87 -6.97 41.66 27.76
C GLN A 87 -6.29 40.32 27.49
N LYS A 88 -6.97 39.47 26.72
CA LYS A 88 -6.55 38.11 26.35
C LYS A 88 -6.86 37.86 24.88
N PHE A 89 -6.38 36.76 24.34
CA PHE A 89 -6.64 36.34 22.97
C PHE A 89 -7.44 35.03 22.94
N TYR A 90 -8.33 34.88 21.97
CA TYR A 90 -8.99 33.62 21.68
C TYR A 90 -8.83 33.29 20.19
N PHE A 91 -8.86 32.02 19.83
CA PHE A 91 -8.85 31.59 18.45
C PHE A 91 -10.28 31.58 17.89
N ASN A 92 -10.48 32.28 16.77
CA ASN A 92 -11.71 32.24 16.02
C ASN A 92 -11.56 31.22 14.87
N PRO A 93 -12.18 30.03 14.95
CA PRO A 93 -12.05 29.00 13.93
C PRO A 93 -12.71 29.40 12.60
N SER A 94 -13.71 30.29 12.63
CA SER A 94 -14.40 30.75 11.42
C SER A 94 -13.53 31.68 10.57
N THR A 95 -12.71 32.52 11.20
CA THR A 95 -11.77 33.41 10.50
C THR A 95 -10.36 32.84 10.43
N GLY A 96 -10.07 31.81 11.23
CA GLY A 96 -8.73 31.29 11.43
C GLY A 96 -7.80 32.37 11.98
N GLN A 97 -8.24 33.18 12.94
CA GLN A 97 -7.44 34.28 13.51
C GLN A 97 -7.50 34.29 15.03
N CYS A 98 -6.43 34.77 15.65
CA CYS A 98 -6.41 35.06 17.08
C CYS A 98 -6.92 36.48 17.29
N VAL A 99 -7.97 36.63 18.09
CA VAL A 99 -8.68 37.88 18.28
C VAL A 99 -8.66 38.27 19.76
N GLN A 100 -8.50 39.56 20.04
CA GLN A 100 -8.49 40.07 21.41
C GLN A 100 -9.90 40.07 22.02
N PHE A 101 -9.99 39.74 23.30
CA PHE A 101 -11.21 39.87 24.10
C PHE A 101 -10.87 40.22 25.55
N ILE A 102 -11.88 40.64 26.31
CA ILE A 102 -11.74 40.95 27.73
C ILE A 102 -12.21 39.75 28.56
N TYR A 103 -11.29 39.20 29.34
CA TYR A 103 -11.56 38.20 30.35
C TYR A 103 -11.83 38.85 31.70
N GLY A 104 -12.86 38.37 32.39
CA GLY A 104 -13.31 38.86 33.68
C GLY A 104 -12.45 38.44 34.87
N GLY A 105 -11.54 37.48 34.70
CA GLY A 105 -10.59 37.03 35.74
C GLY A 105 -11.00 35.78 36.52
N CYS A 106 -12.16 35.19 36.25
CA CYS A 106 -12.54 33.88 36.81
C CYS A 106 -13.49 33.11 35.89
N ASN A 107 -13.55 31.78 36.05
CA ASN A 107 -14.29 30.85 35.17
C ASN A 107 -13.84 30.98 33.71
N GLY A 108 -14.74 30.70 32.77
CA GLY A 108 -14.42 30.65 31.35
C GLY A 108 -13.91 29.28 30.92
N ASN A 109 -13.43 29.21 29.67
CA ASN A 109 -12.87 28.00 29.09
C ASN A 109 -11.40 28.19 28.65
N GLY A 110 -10.83 27.18 28.00
CA GLY A 110 -9.42 27.15 27.59
C GLY A 110 -9.07 27.93 26.32
N ASN A 111 -10.04 28.44 25.56
CA ASN A 111 -9.77 29.29 24.39
C ASN A 111 -9.42 30.72 24.84
N ARG A 112 -8.35 30.83 25.64
CA ARG A 112 -7.89 32.06 26.26
C ARG A 112 -6.37 32.00 26.42
N PHE A 113 -5.68 32.89 25.74
CA PHE A 113 -4.24 32.98 25.69
C PHE A 113 -3.75 34.36 26.12
N ASP A 114 -2.54 34.44 26.66
CA ASP A 114 -1.94 35.68 27.16
C ASP A 114 -1.36 36.54 26.04
N SER A 115 -0.93 35.90 24.95
CA SER A 115 -0.34 36.54 23.77
C SER A 115 -0.97 36.03 22.48
N GLU A 116 -0.82 36.80 21.39
CA GLU A 116 -1.27 36.36 20.07
C GLU A 116 -0.43 35.17 19.59
N GLU A 117 0.87 35.19 19.90
CA GLU A 117 1.84 34.15 19.57
C GLU A 117 1.46 32.81 20.20
N ASP A 118 1.06 32.79 21.47
CA ASP A 118 0.61 31.56 22.15
C ASP A 118 -0.67 31.01 21.54
N CYS A 119 -1.60 31.88 21.17
CA CYS A 119 -2.82 31.49 20.48
C CYS A 119 -2.52 30.89 19.10
N ILE A 120 -1.68 31.55 18.29
CA ILE A 120 -1.27 31.07 16.96
C ILE A 120 -0.54 29.73 17.10
N ARG A 121 0.44 29.66 18.01
CA ARG A 121 1.22 28.46 18.26
C ARG A 121 0.34 27.29 18.67
N THR A 122 -0.67 27.53 19.50
CA THR A 122 -1.57 26.45 19.95
C THR A 122 -2.56 26.02 18.88
N CYS A 123 -3.15 26.98 18.16
CA CYS A 123 -4.33 26.72 17.32
C CYS A 123 -4.07 26.70 15.81
N LYS A 124 -2.91 27.17 15.35
CA LYS A 124 -2.51 27.19 13.94
C LYS A 124 -1.31 26.31 13.60
N ASP A 125 -0.49 25.93 14.59
CA ASP A 125 0.75 25.20 14.31
C ASP A 125 0.54 23.68 14.41
N PRO A 126 0.71 22.91 13.31
CA PRO A 126 0.59 21.45 13.31
C PRO A 126 1.62 20.75 14.22
N THR A 127 2.72 21.43 14.53
CA THR A 127 3.89 20.84 15.20
C THR A 127 3.82 20.93 16.72
N TYR A 128 2.89 21.73 17.27
CA TYR A 128 2.85 22.06 18.69
C TYR A 128 2.29 20.95 19.60
N ILE A 129 1.52 19.99 19.05
CA ILE A 129 0.96 18.85 19.81
C ILE A 129 2.06 17.98 20.48
N GLY A 130 3.31 18.06 20.01
CA GLY A 130 4.41 17.22 20.47
C GLY A 130 5.35 17.81 21.53
N GLN A 131 5.17 19.06 21.97
CA GLN A 131 6.25 19.77 22.67
C GLN A 131 5.90 20.59 23.92
N HIS A 132 4.72 20.42 24.52
CA HIS A 132 4.42 21.08 25.80
C HIS A 132 3.83 20.11 26.85
N PRO A 133 4.66 19.51 27.73
CA PRO A 133 4.16 19.10 29.03
C PRO A 133 3.81 20.39 29.82
N GLU A 134 2.71 20.37 30.58
CA GLU A 134 2.20 21.47 31.43
C GLU A 134 1.14 22.42 30.83
N ILE A 135 0.04 21.88 30.31
CA ILE A 135 -1.26 22.60 30.29
C ILE A 135 -2.30 21.96 31.25
N ASN A 136 -1.83 21.35 32.33
CA ASN A 136 -2.65 20.92 33.48
C ASN A 136 -1.88 21.22 34.77
N GLN A 137 -1.91 22.49 35.20
CA GLN A 137 -1.71 22.88 36.60
C GLN A 137 -2.62 24.07 36.88
#